data_AF-A0A437UN62-F1
#
_entry.id   AF-A0A437UN62-F1
#
_cell.length_a   1.000
_cell.length_b   1.000
_cell.length_c   1.000
_cell.angle_alpha   90.00
_cell.angle_beta   90.00
_cell.angle_gamma   90.00
#
_symmetry.space_group_name_H-M   'P 1'
#
loop_
_entity.id
_entity.type
_entity.pdbx_description
1 polymer ?
#
loop_
_entity_poly.entity_id
_entity_poly.type
_entity_poly.pdbx_seq_one_letter_code
_entity_poly.pdbx_strand_id
1 'polypeptide(L)'
;MKTKNGKVNNKILVAVLVAVVGIIAFVVFGNSSSDIEEASKPIVDQILQEQYDLDRSCDDITITNDNGDDTYEAKATLDNGSAININIEYYPKKDRIYVQIPYSEVLLLN
;
A
#
# COMPACT_ATOMS: atom_id res chain seq x y z
N MET A 1 -38.92 5.00 -21.53
CA MET A 1 -38.79 3.52 -21.46
C MET A 1 -37.41 3.10 -21.97
N LYS A 2 -36.66 2.42 -21.10
CA LYS A 2 -35.60 1.40 -21.29
C LYS A 2 -34.30 1.71 -22.07
N THR A 3 -33.22 1.71 -21.27
CA THR A 3 -31.80 1.49 -21.57
C THR A 3 -31.48 0.04 -22.01
N LYS A 4 -30.42 -0.12 -22.83
CA LYS A 4 -29.55 -1.31 -22.94
C LYS A 4 -28.14 -0.82 -23.36
N ASN A 5 -27.19 -0.67 -22.44
CA ASN A 5 -26.14 -1.62 -22.05
C ASN A 5 -25.41 -2.31 -23.22
N GLY A 6 -24.31 -1.68 -23.66
CA GLY A 6 -23.25 -2.26 -24.49
C GLY A 6 -22.01 -2.51 -23.64
N LYS A 7 -21.76 -3.79 -23.38
CA LYS A 7 -20.68 -4.40 -22.61
C LYS A 7 -19.30 -4.04 -23.21
N VAL A 8 -18.47 -3.29 -22.47
CA VAL A 8 -17.07 -3.04 -22.86
C VAL A 8 -16.19 -4.16 -22.30
N ASN A 9 -15.47 -4.82 -23.19
CA ASN A 9 -14.73 -6.05 -22.93
C ASN A 9 -13.34 -5.72 -22.37
N ASN A 10 -13.13 -6.07 -21.10
CA ASN A 10 -12.08 -5.58 -20.21
C ASN A 10 -10.70 -6.28 -20.37
N LYS A 11 -10.21 -6.53 -21.59
CA LYS A 11 -9.04 -7.42 -21.80
C LYS A 11 -7.79 -6.78 -22.40
N ILE A 12 -7.79 -5.48 -22.73
CA ILE A 12 -6.64 -4.85 -23.41
C ILE A 12 -6.44 -3.42 -22.89
N LEU A 13 -6.04 -3.30 -21.62
CA LEU A 13 -5.35 -2.11 -21.10
C LEU A 13 -4.08 -2.54 -20.35
N VAL A 14 -3.45 -3.63 -20.81
CA VAL A 14 -2.07 -3.98 -20.45
C VAL A 14 -1.17 -3.21 -21.42
N ALA A 15 -1.07 -1.90 -21.18
CA ALA A 15 -0.09 -1.04 -21.83
C ALA A 15 0.84 -0.54 -20.73
N VAL A 16 1.95 -1.24 -20.58
CA VAL A 16 3.24 -0.82 -19.99
C VAL A 16 3.17 0.52 -19.25
N LEU A 17 2.83 0.46 -17.97
CA LEU A 17 3.13 1.50 -17.00
C LEU A 17 3.84 0.78 -15.87
N VAL A 18 5.08 1.22 -15.62
CA VAL A 18 5.96 0.81 -14.52
C VAL A 18 5.15 0.41 -13.31
N ALA A 19 5.31 -0.84 -12.87
CA ALA A 19 4.56 -1.49 -11.81
C ALA A 19 4.71 -0.75 -10.47
N VAL A 20 3.93 0.32 -10.31
CA VAL A 20 3.66 0.97 -9.03
C VAL A 20 2.23 0.63 -8.71
N VAL A 21 2.04 -0.56 -8.15
CA VAL A 21 0.72 -0.98 -7.70
C VAL A 21 0.52 -0.43 -6.28
N GLY A 22 0.13 0.84 -6.20
CA GLY A 22 -0.35 1.44 -4.96
C GLY A 22 -1.82 1.08 -4.76
N ILE A 23 -2.14 0.27 -3.75
CA ILE A 23 -3.53 0.05 -3.32
C ILE A 23 -3.97 1.23 -2.44
N ILE A 24 -5.23 1.65 -2.65
CA ILE A 24 -5.90 2.72 -1.91
C ILE A 24 -6.70 2.07 -0.77
N ALA A 25 -6.32 2.28 0.48
CA ALA A 25 -7.17 1.95 1.62
C ALA A 25 -7.63 3.22 2.36
N PHE A 26 -8.84 3.16 2.91
CA PHE A 26 -9.53 4.29 3.54
C PHE A 26 -9.58 4.05 5.04
N VAL A 27 -8.90 4.88 5.84
CA VAL A 27 -9.04 4.83 7.29
C VAL A 27 -8.98 6.22 7.91
N VAL A 28 -9.98 6.53 8.74
CA VAL A 28 -10.18 7.83 9.42
C VAL A 28 -9.36 7.85 10.70
N PHE A 29 -8.21 8.54 10.75
CA PHE A 29 -7.42 8.66 12.00
C PHE A 29 -6.71 10.00 12.22
N GLY A 30 -6.26 10.20 13.47
CA GLY A 30 -5.65 11.42 13.98
C GLY A 30 -4.25 11.72 13.42
N ASN A 31 -3.78 12.94 13.64
CA ASN A 31 -2.55 13.49 13.05
C ASN A 31 -1.22 12.94 13.64
N SER A 32 -1.21 11.74 14.21
CA SER A 32 -0.02 11.19 14.89
C SER A 32 0.67 10.12 14.02
N SER A 33 2.01 10.06 14.05
CA SER A 33 2.76 9.03 13.32
C SER A 33 2.31 7.61 13.65
N SER A 34 1.96 7.33 14.90
CA SER A 34 1.43 6.03 15.34
C SER A 34 0.10 5.65 14.70
N ASP A 35 -0.74 6.63 14.37
CA ASP A 35 -2.01 6.37 13.69
C ASP A 35 -1.76 5.98 12.22
N ILE A 36 -0.78 6.62 11.57
CA ILE A 36 -0.36 6.30 10.19
C ILE A 36 0.28 4.91 10.13
N GLU A 37 1.14 4.58 11.09
CA GLU A 37 1.77 3.26 11.22
C GLU A 37 0.72 2.14 11.32
N GLU A 38 -0.20 2.24 12.28
CA GLU A 38 -1.22 1.21 12.50
C GLU A 38 -2.18 1.07 11.31
N ALA A 39 -2.59 2.20 10.71
CA ALA A 39 -3.49 2.20 9.56
C ALA A 39 -2.84 1.64 8.28
N SER A 40 -1.51 1.67 8.19
CA SER A 40 -0.77 1.18 7.02
C SER A 40 -0.60 -0.34 6.99
N LYS A 41 -0.67 -1.02 8.15
CA LYS A 41 -0.52 -2.48 8.28
C LYS A 41 -1.44 -3.28 7.35
N PRO A 42 -2.78 -3.12 7.38
CA PRO A 42 -3.67 -3.89 6.53
C PRO A 42 -3.48 -3.59 5.03
N ILE A 43 -2.84 -2.47 4.67
CA ILE A 43 -2.50 -2.14 3.29
C ILE A 43 -1.27 -2.94 2.85
N VAL A 44 -0.25 -3.04 3.72
CA VAL A 44 0.92 -3.90 3.49
C VAL A 44 0.48 -5.36 3.32
N ASP A 45 -0.41 -5.86 4.18
CA ASP A 45 -0.97 -7.21 4.06
C ASP A 45 -1.59 -7.46 2.68
N GLN A 46 -2.47 -6.57 2.25
CA GLN A 46 -3.13 -6.66 0.94
C GLN A 46 -2.13 -6.62 -0.21
N ILE A 47 -1.10 -5.75 -0.13
CA ILE A 47 -0.07 -5.67 -1.18
C ILE A 47 0.69 -7.01 -1.26
N LEU A 48 1.15 -7.54 -0.13
CA LEU A 48 1.91 -8.80 -0.11
C LEU A 48 1.08 -9.98 -0.60
N GLN A 49 -0.16 -10.13 -0.11
CA GLN A 49 -1.01 -11.29 -0.38
C GLN A 49 -1.68 -11.20 -1.76
N GLU A 50 -2.30 -10.06 -2.09
CA GLU A 50 -3.12 -9.95 -3.30
C GLU A 50 -2.32 -9.60 -4.55
N GLN A 51 -1.23 -8.85 -4.41
CA GLN A 51 -0.44 -8.42 -5.57
C GLN A 51 0.80 -9.26 -5.81
N TYR A 52 1.48 -9.67 -4.73
CA TYR A 52 2.72 -10.41 -4.81
C TYR A 52 2.56 -11.92 -4.55
N ASP A 53 1.36 -12.38 -4.20
CA ASP A 53 1.06 -13.80 -3.89
C ASP A 53 1.97 -14.36 -2.79
N LEU A 54 2.33 -13.50 -1.82
CA LEU A 54 3.15 -13.86 -0.67
C LEU A 54 2.25 -14.11 0.54
N ASP A 55 2.33 -15.32 1.08
CA ASP A 55 1.68 -15.70 2.35
C ASP A 55 2.47 -15.10 3.53
N ARG A 56 2.33 -13.78 3.70
CA ARG A 56 2.98 -12.95 4.72
C ARG A 56 1.98 -11.94 5.26
N SER A 57 2.12 -11.62 6.54
CA SER A 57 1.42 -10.49 7.17
C SER A 57 2.40 -9.51 7.81
N CYS A 58 1.99 -8.26 7.92
CA CYS A 58 2.68 -7.16 8.56
C CYS A 58 2.30 -7.11 10.04
N ASP A 59 3.27 -7.37 10.90
CA ASP A 59 3.10 -7.32 12.35
C ASP A 59 3.22 -5.88 12.88
N ASP A 60 4.20 -5.13 12.34
CA ASP A 60 4.52 -3.79 12.80
C ASP A 60 4.97 -2.86 11.67
N ILE A 61 4.70 -1.57 11.81
CA ILE A 61 5.24 -0.52 10.94
C ILE A 61 5.86 0.56 11.82
N THR A 62 7.08 0.97 11.48
CA THR A 62 7.75 2.09 12.12
C THR A 62 8.13 3.13 11.08
N ILE A 63 7.64 4.36 11.20
CA ILE A 63 8.08 5.50 10.40
C ILE A 63 9.52 5.84 10.79
N THR A 64 10.41 5.77 9.80
CA THR A 64 11.84 6.05 9.98
C THR A 64 12.18 7.49 9.59
N ASN A 65 11.40 8.11 8.70
CA ASN A 65 11.58 9.49 8.29
C ASN A 65 10.25 10.14 7.86
N ASP A 66 10.06 11.41 8.24
CA ASP A 66 8.98 12.28 7.77
C ASP A 66 9.59 13.33 6.83
N ASN A 67 9.16 13.32 5.57
CA ASN A 67 9.72 14.20 4.53
C ASN A 67 9.14 15.64 4.57
N GLY A 68 8.11 15.88 5.39
CA GLY A 68 7.47 17.19 5.56
C GLY A 68 6.51 17.59 4.43
N ASP A 69 6.18 16.66 3.52
CA ASP A 69 5.32 16.87 2.36
C ASP A 69 4.23 15.80 2.22
N ASP A 70 3.68 15.36 3.35
CA ASP A 70 2.68 14.27 3.45
C ASP A 70 3.24 12.89 3.05
N THR A 71 4.56 12.76 2.91
CA THR A 71 5.24 11.49 2.59
C THR A 71 6.18 11.04 3.71
N TYR A 72 6.26 9.71 3.89
CA TYR A 72 7.01 9.07 4.96
C TYR A 72 7.78 7.87 4.43
N GLU A 73 9.00 7.69 4.92
CA GLU A 73 9.72 6.43 4.81
C GLU A 73 9.43 5.61 6.06
N ALA A 74 9.15 4.32 5.89
CA ALA A 74 8.86 3.44 7.01
C ALA A 74 9.43 2.05 6.79
N LYS A 75 9.49 1.29 7.88
CA LYS A 75 9.91 -0.10 7.90
C LYS A 75 8.75 -0.98 8.35
N ALA A 76 8.37 -1.94 7.52
CA ALA A 76 7.37 -2.94 7.86
C ALA A 76 8.07 -4.21 8.35
N THR A 77 7.78 -4.63 9.58
CA THR A 77 8.19 -5.93 10.13
C THR A 77 7.09 -6.93 9.85
N LEU A 78 7.45 -8.09 9.29
CA LEU A 78 6.53 -9.16 8.93
C LEU A 78 6.48 -10.25 10.01
N ASP A 79 5.48 -11.10 9.91
CA ASP A 79 5.18 -12.25 10.80
C ASP A 79 6.36 -13.18 11.11
N ASN A 80 7.29 -13.31 10.16
CA ASN A 80 8.49 -14.14 10.29
C ASN A 80 9.70 -13.38 10.87
N GLY A 81 9.51 -12.14 11.30
CA GLY A 81 10.57 -11.26 11.80
C GLY A 81 11.47 -10.65 10.72
N SER A 82 11.21 -10.92 9.43
CA SER A 82 11.84 -10.16 8.34
C SER A 82 11.28 -8.74 8.30
N ALA A 83 12.02 -7.83 7.68
CA ALA A 83 11.58 -6.46 7.57
C ALA A 83 11.94 -5.86 6.22
N ILE A 84 11.01 -5.09 5.67
CA ILE A 84 11.11 -4.44 4.36
C ILE A 84 10.92 -2.93 4.50
N ASN A 85 11.57 -2.18 3.62
CA ASN A 85 11.33 -0.74 3.51
C ASN A 85 10.05 -0.48 2.71
N ILE A 86 9.26 0.50 3.13
CA ILE A 86 8.04 0.95 2.46
C ILE A 86 7.99 2.48 2.42
N ASN A 87 7.22 3.02 1.49
CA ASN A 87 6.88 4.44 1.45
C ASN A 87 5.40 4.61 1.74
N ILE A 88 5.05 5.63 2.51
CA ILE A 88 3.68 5.96 2.88
C ILE A 88 3.38 7.40 2.43
N GLU A 89 2.25 7.62 1.77
CA GLU A 89 1.70 8.96 1.56
C GLU A 89 0.39 9.10 2.33
N TYR A 90 0.28 10.11 3.19
CA TYR A 90 -0.91 10.39 3.98
C TYR A 90 -1.49 11.76 3.66
N TYR A 91 -2.66 11.78 3.02
CA TYR A 91 -3.34 13.03 2.65
C TYR A 91 -4.46 13.35 3.66
N PRO A 92 -4.21 14.09 4.76
CA PRO A 92 -5.19 14.29 5.84
C PRO A 92 -6.46 15.01 5.38
N LYS A 93 -6.36 15.91 4.40
CA LYS A 93 -7.53 16.61 3.82
C LYS A 93 -8.49 15.69 3.07
N LYS A 94 -8.00 14.53 2.62
CA LYS A 94 -8.75 13.55 1.83
C LYS A 94 -9.02 12.27 2.62
N ASP A 95 -8.40 12.14 3.79
CA ASP A 95 -8.46 10.96 4.65
C ASP A 95 -8.02 9.69 3.90
N ARG A 96 -6.82 9.74 3.30
CA ARG A 96 -6.29 8.64 2.48
C ARG A 96 -4.85 8.34 2.81
N ILE A 97 -4.56 7.05 2.93
CA ILE A 97 -3.21 6.51 3.05
C ILE A 97 -2.92 5.68 1.80
N TYR A 98 -1.73 5.90 1.24
CA TYR A 98 -1.17 5.12 0.16
C TYR A 98 0.10 4.47 0.67
N VAL A 99 0.24 3.16 0.46
CA VAL A 99 1.47 2.43 0.79
C VAL A 99 2.07 1.89 -0.48
N GLN A 100 3.39 2.01 -0.59
CA GLN A 100 4.19 1.45 -1.66
C GLN A 100 5.25 0.54 -1.06
N ILE A 101 5.30 -0.69 -1.55
CA ILE A 101 6.38 -1.64 -1.30
C ILE A 101 7.27 -1.68 -2.55
N PRO A 102 8.52 -1.22 -2.50
CA PRO A 102 9.45 -1.34 -3.61
C PRO A 102 9.64 -2.82 -4.01
N TYR A 103 9.58 -3.11 -5.31
CA TYR A 103 9.72 -4.49 -5.79
C TYR A 103 11.04 -5.15 -5.38
N SER A 104 12.11 -4.38 -5.25
CA SER A 104 13.42 -4.87 -4.76
C SER A 104 13.34 -5.45 -3.36
N GLU A 105 12.48 -4.92 -2.49
CA GLU A 105 12.29 -5.43 -1.13
C GLU A 105 11.56 -6.78 -1.15
N VAL A 106 10.55 -6.91 -2.02
CA VAL A 106 9.79 -8.15 -2.20
C VAL A 106 10.69 -9.29 -2.70
N LEU A 107 11.64 -9.00 -3.60
CA LEU A 107 12.60 -9.99 -4.08
C LEU A 107 13.50 -10.57 -2.99
N LEU A 108 13.67 -9.89 -1.85
CA LEU A 108 14.47 -10.36 -0.72
C LEU A 108 13.70 -11.31 0.20
N LEU A 109 12.38 -11.44 0.03
CA LEU A 109 11.51 -12.26 0.87
C LEU A 109 11.35 -13.71 0.37
N ASN A 110 11.90 -14.03 -0.79
CA ASN A 110 11.81 -15.34 -1.47
C ASN A 110 12.99 -16.27 -1.17
#